data_AF-B4VTJ4-F1
#
_entry.id   AF-B4VTJ4-F1
#
_cell.length_a   1.000
_cell.length_b   1.000
_cell.length_c   1.000
_cell.angle_alpha   90.00
_cell.angle_beta   90.00
_cell.angle_gamma   90.00
#
_symmetry.space_group_name_H-M   'P 1'
#
loop_
_entity.id
_entity.type
_entity.pdbx_description
1 polymer ?
#
loop_
_entity_poly.entity_id
_entity_poly.type
_entity_poly.pdbx_seq_one_letter_code
_entity_poly.pdbx_strand_id
1 'polypeptide(L)'
;MLMHVSGKLSLILLTLTFSFVFPHTSNSLFCPLVAWSRHPERDFGQDGTDGTDGRAGRRGRDGENRTIFVDGSPINLELSGGNGGDGNNGQRGEDGNCSRQPRKVDYDLQAADGGDGGNGGNGGDGGDGGSLTVYYTNREDLKQIYVRSQGGRGGRSGRGADGGDGCDCDDRSWEIETCTKKSDNGEEDCETERFECEEGDDGRDGRDGQDGKDGSMGTLTLINRTEALPPDKPTATVTLPQLQNGAIALSVNQWQTRSSATALLAPNSIIANQYREFVGRLERSFELVWNADRAITDFYNQPISLSLKSDQRIDVSLPKEVWFDGTMSQQGDVTRFVVTNALLEREATQLTRADFAGNRSALTFSVVDLAGKSDLLDTQFWLKYRTANSGDRFRRFYNYRTRYEGIIPAELVTRHNNRYTLEIGKLPIEAEYLRPGVAIEIELVATRSFAGNSAQQEMNWRGEIR
;
A
#
# COMPACT_ATOMS: atom_id res chain seq x y z
N MET A 1 10.16 9.45 40.66
CA MET A 1 9.30 8.70 39.72
C MET A 1 9.38 9.40 38.38
N LEU A 2 10.38 9.02 37.58
CA LEU A 2 10.66 9.58 36.25
C LEU A 2 10.99 8.38 35.36
N MET A 3 10.10 8.09 34.43
CA MET A 3 10.21 7.00 33.47
C MET A 3 11.10 7.45 32.31
N HIS A 4 12.23 6.77 32.14
CA HIS A 4 12.96 6.72 30.88
C HIS A 4 12.41 5.57 30.05
N VAL A 5 12.02 5.90 28.81
CA VAL A 5 11.64 4.96 27.75
C VAL A 5 12.92 4.55 27.02
N SER A 6 13.24 3.26 27.06
CA SER A 6 14.27 2.63 26.24
C SER A 6 13.60 1.73 25.21
N GLY A 7 13.89 1.96 23.93
CA GLY A 7 13.55 1.04 22.84
C GLY A 7 14.67 1.06 21.81
N LYS A 8 15.52 0.02 21.83
CA LYS A 8 16.55 -0.25 20.82
C LYS A 8 16.08 -1.40 19.92
N LEU A 9 16.36 -1.22 18.63
CA LEU A 9 15.97 -2.04 17.50
C LEU A 9 16.80 -3.34 17.39
N SER A 10 16.09 -4.36 16.95
CA SER A 10 16.45 -5.66 16.38
C SER A 10 17.81 -5.83 15.68
N LEU A 11 18.46 -6.99 15.88
CA LEU A 11 19.27 -7.66 14.86
C LEU A 11 19.09 -9.18 15.02
N ILE A 12 18.44 -9.81 14.04
CA ILE A 12 18.21 -11.26 13.97
C ILE A 12 19.35 -11.88 13.16
N LEU A 13 20.07 -12.81 13.78
CA LEU A 13 21.10 -13.65 13.22
C LEU A 13 20.44 -14.96 12.74
N LEU A 14 20.60 -15.35 11.48
CA LEU A 14 20.12 -16.64 10.98
C LEU A 14 21.29 -17.38 10.32
N THR A 15 21.77 -18.40 11.03
CA THR A 15 22.74 -19.39 10.59
C THR A 15 21.99 -20.53 9.87
N LEU A 16 22.52 -21.00 8.74
CA LEU A 16 22.12 -22.25 8.12
C LEU A 16 23.36 -22.98 7.63
N THR A 17 23.67 -24.06 8.33
CA THR A 17 24.67 -25.08 8.03
C THR A 17 24.07 -26.11 7.08
N PHE A 18 24.83 -26.58 6.09
CA PHE A 18 24.68 -27.94 5.59
C PHE A 18 26.03 -28.47 5.09
N SER A 19 26.43 -29.59 5.69
CA SER A 19 27.64 -30.35 5.40
C SER A 19 27.32 -31.46 4.39
N PHE A 20 28.21 -31.69 3.43
CA PHE A 20 28.36 -33.01 2.79
C PHE A 20 29.82 -33.43 2.79
N VAL A 21 29.99 -34.73 3.04
CA VAL A 21 31.21 -35.47 3.37
C VAL A 21 31.78 -36.13 2.11
N PHE A 22 33.11 -36.16 1.95
CA PHE A 22 33.82 -37.20 1.18
C PHE A 22 35.11 -37.64 1.92
N PRO A 23 35.52 -38.93 1.85
CA PRO A 23 36.69 -39.47 2.54
C PRO A 23 37.95 -39.61 1.66
N HIS A 24 39.06 -39.92 2.34
CA HIS A 24 40.47 -39.99 1.92
C HIS A 24 40.84 -40.92 0.74
N THR A 25 41.86 -40.57 -0.07
CA THR A 25 43.26 -41.05 0.05
C THR A 25 44.12 -40.71 -1.19
N SER A 26 45.41 -40.44 -0.90
CA SER A 26 46.65 -40.79 -1.63
C SER A 26 46.97 -40.27 -3.04
N ASN A 27 48.08 -39.53 -3.05
CA ASN A 27 49.23 -39.62 -3.96
C ASN A 27 49.07 -39.30 -5.46
N SER A 28 49.58 -38.11 -5.78
CA SER A 28 50.57 -37.84 -6.83
C SER A 28 50.25 -38.35 -8.24
N LEU A 29 49.66 -37.46 -9.04
CA LEU A 29 50.03 -37.31 -10.44
C LEU A 29 50.43 -35.86 -10.65
N PHE A 30 51.71 -35.68 -10.93
CA PHE A 30 52.32 -34.47 -11.44
C PHE A 30 51.53 -33.96 -12.65
N CYS A 31 50.81 -32.86 -12.48
CA CYS A 31 50.50 -31.95 -13.57
C CYS A 31 51.46 -30.77 -13.34
N PRO A 32 52.32 -30.39 -14.29
CA PRO A 32 53.10 -29.17 -14.14
C PRO A 32 52.09 -28.03 -14.22
N LEU A 33 51.61 -27.61 -13.05
CA LEU A 33 51.15 -26.25 -12.87
C LEU A 33 52.39 -25.42 -13.20
N VAL A 34 52.40 -24.87 -14.41
CA VAL A 34 53.12 -23.64 -14.67
C VAL A 34 52.51 -22.66 -13.68
N ALA A 35 53.12 -22.57 -12.50
CA ALA A 35 52.91 -21.47 -11.60
C ALA A 35 53.47 -20.29 -12.38
N TRP A 36 52.60 -19.55 -13.06
CA TRP A 36 52.92 -18.18 -13.44
C TRP A 36 53.10 -17.49 -12.10
N SER A 37 54.35 -17.34 -11.68
CA SER A 37 54.73 -16.40 -10.64
C SER A 37 54.27 -15.04 -11.14
N ARG A 38 53.08 -14.61 -10.73
CA ARG A 38 52.71 -13.19 -10.87
C ARG A 38 53.73 -12.43 -10.05
N HIS A 39 54.61 -11.72 -10.73
CA HIS A 39 55.60 -10.90 -10.06
C HIS A 39 54.85 -9.77 -9.34
N PRO A 40 55.42 -9.21 -8.26
CA PRO A 40 54.73 -8.18 -7.49
C PRO A 40 54.62 -6.88 -8.31
N GLU A 41 53.48 -6.66 -8.94
CA GLU A 41 53.18 -5.46 -9.73
C GLU A 41 53.39 -4.16 -8.94
N ARG A 42 53.98 -3.14 -9.59
CA ARG A 42 54.18 -1.82 -9.00
C ARG A 42 53.82 -0.70 -9.96
N ASP A 43 53.08 0.24 -9.43
CA ASP A 43 52.67 1.43 -10.18
C ASP A 43 53.87 2.34 -10.44
N PHE A 44 53.91 2.95 -11.62
CA PHE A 44 54.78 4.08 -11.90
C PHE A 44 53.98 5.25 -12.48
N GLY A 45 54.34 6.45 -12.02
CA GLY A 45 53.55 7.64 -12.28
C GLY A 45 52.62 7.99 -11.13
N GLN A 46 51.66 8.87 -11.41
CA GLN A 46 50.58 9.24 -10.50
C GLN A 46 49.30 9.38 -11.33
N ASP A 47 48.22 8.74 -10.89
CA ASP A 47 46.96 8.80 -11.61
C ASP A 47 46.45 10.24 -11.73
N GLY A 48 45.76 10.48 -12.84
CA GLY A 48 45.01 11.69 -13.08
C GLY A 48 43.91 11.88 -12.03
N THR A 49 43.57 13.13 -11.74
CA THR A 49 42.46 13.43 -10.84
C THR A 49 41.14 13.54 -11.60
N ASP A 50 40.08 12.97 -11.03
CA ASP A 50 38.75 13.07 -11.60
C ASP A 50 38.25 14.51 -11.64
N GLY A 51 37.65 14.86 -12.78
CA GLY A 51 36.94 16.10 -12.98
C GLY A 51 35.69 16.19 -12.11
N THR A 52 35.42 17.36 -11.55
CA THR A 52 34.24 17.55 -10.71
C THR A 52 32.95 17.65 -11.52
N ASP A 53 31.88 17.06 -11.01
CA ASP A 53 30.55 17.16 -11.60
C ASP A 53 30.01 18.60 -11.57
N GLY A 54 29.31 18.94 -12.65
CA GLY A 54 28.52 20.14 -12.79
C GLY A 54 27.36 20.18 -11.80
N ARG A 55 27.18 21.33 -11.15
CA ARG A 55 26.04 21.55 -10.24
C ARG A 55 24.74 21.65 -11.02
N ALA A 56 23.70 21.02 -10.50
CA ALA A 56 22.35 21.18 -11.03
C ALA A 56 21.82 22.62 -10.89
N GLY A 57 21.05 23.03 -11.89
CA GLY A 57 20.31 24.26 -11.92
C GLY A 57 19.22 24.30 -10.85
N ARG A 58 18.94 25.51 -10.34
CA ARG A 58 17.90 25.69 -9.32
C ARG A 58 16.52 25.65 -9.97
N ARG A 59 15.57 25.01 -9.30
CA ARG A 59 14.16 25.09 -9.71
C ARG A 59 13.62 26.51 -9.58
N GLY A 60 12.83 26.92 -10.56
CA GLY A 60 12.06 28.16 -10.54
C GLY A 60 10.99 28.17 -9.44
N ARG A 61 10.71 29.35 -8.88
CA ARG A 61 9.68 29.50 -7.84
C ARG A 61 8.29 29.44 -8.46
N ASP A 62 7.38 28.68 -7.87
CA ASP A 62 5.98 28.68 -8.28
C ASP A 62 5.30 30.03 -7.96
N GLY A 63 4.40 30.46 -8.84
CA GLY A 63 3.57 31.63 -8.68
C GLY A 63 2.57 31.49 -7.54
N GLU A 64 2.22 32.60 -6.91
CA GLU A 64 1.29 32.59 -5.76
C GLU A 64 -0.16 32.38 -6.21
N ASN A 65 -0.88 31.49 -5.55
CA ASN A 65 -2.33 31.38 -5.73
C ASN A 65 -3.03 32.58 -5.07
N ARG A 66 -4.04 33.15 -5.74
CA ARG A 66 -4.80 34.29 -5.22
C ARG A 66 -6.30 34.03 -5.25
N THR A 67 -6.97 34.49 -4.21
CA THR A 67 -8.43 34.56 -4.13
C THR A 67 -8.83 36.02 -4.00
N ILE A 68 -9.73 36.50 -4.86
CA ILE A 68 -10.20 37.88 -4.87
C ILE A 68 -11.73 37.96 -4.92
N PHE A 69 -12.27 39.06 -4.42
CA PHE A 69 -13.67 39.45 -4.57
C PHE A 69 -13.72 40.69 -5.43
N VAL A 70 -14.47 40.67 -6.53
CA VAL A 70 -14.52 41.78 -7.47
C VAL A 70 -15.74 42.66 -7.24
N ASP A 71 -15.53 43.96 -7.33
CA ASP A 71 -16.52 45.01 -7.16
C ASP A 71 -16.62 45.93 -8.40
N GLY A 72 -15.96 45.55 -9.50
CA GLY A 72 -15.86 46.35 -10.73
C GLY A 72 -14.61 47.24 -10.80
N SER A 73 -13.78 47.30 -9.76
CA SER A 73 -12.51 48.04 -9.81
C SER A 73 -11.43 47.29 -10.62
N PRO A 74 -10.54 47.99 -11.35
CA PRO A 74 -9.41 47.36 -12.04
C PRO A 74 -8.42 46.67 -11.08
N ILE A 75 -8.02 45.44 -11.43
CA ILE A 75 -7.08 44.63 -10.65
C ILE A 75 -5.98 44.10 -11.56
N ASN A 76 -4.72 44.28 -11.16
CA ASN A 76 -3.55 43.74 -11.85
C ASN A 76 -2.86 42.69 -10.97
N LEU A 77 -2.73 41.46 -11.48
CA LEU A 77 -2.15 40.33 -10.75
C LEU A 77 -0.94 39.75 -11.49
N GLU A 78 0.19 39.69 -10.79
CA GLU A 78 1.40 39.01 -11.24
C GLU A 78 1.56 37.71 -10.46
N LEU A 79 1.21 36.60 -11.10
CA LEU A 79 1.20 35.25 -10.54
C LEU A 79 2.14 34.33 -11.35
N SER A 80 3.06 34.87 -12.15
CA SER A 80 3.91 34.02 -12.99
C SER A 80 4.87 33.17 -12.16
N GLY A 81 5.18 31.98 -12.67
CA GLY A 81 6.29 31.17 -12.19
C GLY A 81 7.64 31.75 -12.59
N GLY A 82 8.66 31.51 -11.77
CA GLY A 82 10.05 31.87 -12.05
C GLY A 82 10.73 30.85 -12.96
N ASN A 83 11.74 31.28 -13.71
CA ASN A 83 12.53 30.37 -14.54
C ASN A 83 13.42 29.46 -13.69
N GLY A 84 13.67 28.24 -14.18
CA GLY A 84 14.74 27.40 -13.70
C GLY A 84 16.11 27.98 -14.08
N GLY A 85 17.11 27.69 -13.25
CA GLY A 85 18.50 28.00 -13.53
C GLY A 85 19.14 26.92 -14.40
N ASP A 86 20.17 27.28 -15.16
CA ASP A 86 20.94 26.33 -15.95
C ASP A 86 21.81 25.44 -15.05
N GLY A 87 22.03 24.21 -15.50
CA GLY A 87 23.05 23.33 -14.95
C GLY A 87 24.44 23.76 -15.37
N ASN A 88 25.43 23.56 -14.50
CA ASN A 88 26.83 23.83 -14.82
C ASN A 88 27.43 22.66 -15.57
N ASN A 89 28.44 22.91 -16.41
CA ASN A 89 29.22 21.84 -17.02
C ASN A 89 30.05 21.09 -15.97
N GLY A 90 30.35 19.82 -16.26
CA GLY A 90 31.41 19.09 -15.58
C GLY A 90 32.78 19.68 -15.89
N GLN A 91 33.77 19.30 -15.09
CA GLN A 91 35.17 19.64 -15.32
C GLN A 91 35.90 18.45 -15.92
N ARG A 92 36.93 18.72 -16.72
CA ARG A 92 37.75 17.67 -17.36
C ARG A 92 38.51 16.87 -16.30
N GLY A 93 38.67 15.57 -16.52
CA GLY A 93 39.66 14.77 -15.80
C GLY A 93 41.08 15.20 -16.16
N GLU A 94 42.01 15.07 -15.22
CA GLU A 94 43.43 15.32 -15.50
C GLU A 94 44.08 14.07 -16.11
N ASP A 95 45.04 14.26 -17.00
CA ASP A 95 45.82 13.16 -17.57
C ASP A 95 46.71 12.53 -16.48
N GLY A 96 47.02 11.24 -16.62
CA GLY A 96 47.97 10.55 -15.75
C GLY A 96 49.37 11.19 -15.83
N ASN A 97 50.04 11.35 -14.70
CA ASN A 97 51.43 11.80 -14.67
C ASN A 97 52.37 10.60 -14.78
N CYS A 98 52.73 10.25 -16.01
CA CYS A 98 53.43 9.01 -16.33
C CYS A 98 54.82 8.84 -15.73
N SER A 99 55.42 9.92 -15.21
CA SER A 99 56.81 9.93 -14.74
C SER A 99 57.72 9.22 -15.77
N ARG A 100 58.88 8.69 -15.37
CA ARG A 100 59.70 7.87 -16.27
C ARG A 100 59.57 6.41 -15.87
N GLN A 101 59.19 5.55 -16.82
CA GLN A 101 59.13 4.11 -16.60
C GLN A 101 60.48 3.56 -16.07
N PRO A 102 60.49 2.87 -14.91
CA PRO A 102 61.66 2.13 -14.45
C PRO A 102 62.07 1.06 -15.46
N ARG A 103 63.37 0.94 -15.74
CA ARG A 103 63.87 -0.02 -16.75
C ARG A 103 64.55 -1.20 -16.10
N LYS A 104 64.28 -2.41 -16.61
CA LYS A 104 64.92 -3.67 -16.21
C LYS A 104 64.80 -3.95 -14.71
N VAL A 105 63.58 -3.82 -14.19
CA VAL A 105 63.26 -4.11 -12.79
C VAL A 105 62.71 -5.53 -12.64
N ASP A 106 62.85 -6.13 -11.47
CA ASP A 106 62.47 -7.51 -11.15
C ASP A 106 60.99 -7.63 -10.71
N TYR A 107 60.12 -6.84 -11.33
CA TYR A 107 58.68 -6.83 -11.07
C TYR A 107 57.89 -6.27 -12.26
N ASP A 108 56.61 -6.66 -12.36
CA ASP A 108 55.68 -6.11 -13.34
C ASP A 108 55.34 -4.64 -13.00
N LEU A 109 54.99 -3.85 -14.01
CA LEU A 109 54.68 -2.43 -13.87
C LEU A 109 53.25 -2.13 -14.29
N GLN A 110 52.57 -1.25 -13.56
CA GLN A 110 51.31 -0.63 -13.98
C GLN A 110 51.55 0.84 -14.23
N ALA A 111 51.19 1.34 -15.41
CA ALA A 111 51.21 2.77 -15.70
C ALA A 111 50.02 3.48 -15.05
N ALA A 112 50.21 4.75 -14.73
CA ALA A 112 49.18 5.60 -14.13
C ALA A 112 47.97 5.83 -15.05
N ASP A 113 46.77 5.79 -14.48
CA ASP A 113 45.52 6.00 -15.21
C ASP A 113 45.22 7.50 -15.42
N GLY A 114 44.40 7.81 -16.42
CA GLY A 114 43.80 9.12 -16.58
C GLY A 114 42.56 9.29 -15.67
N GLY A 115 42.31 10.52 -15.21
CA GLY A 115 41.15 10.82 -14.38
C GLY A 115 39.84 10.88 -15.18
N ASP A 116 38.73 10.45 -14.58
CA ASP A 116 37.41 10.52 -15.23
C ASP A 116 36.95 11.96 -15.41
N GLY A 117 36.25 12.25 -16.51
CA GLY A 117 35.60 13.53 -16.75
C GLY A 117 34.32 13.71 -15.94
N GLY A 118 34.12 14.91 -15.40
CA GLY A 118 32.91 15.25 -14.62
C GLY A 118 31.66 15.30 -15.49
N ASN A 119 30.53 14.86 -14.94
CA ASN A 119 29.23 14.94 -15.60
C ASN A 119 28.68 16.37 -15.60
N GLY A 120 27.86 16.71 -16.60
CA GLY A 120 27.10 17.94 -16.64
C GLY A 120 25.93 17.94 -15.66
N GLY A 121 25.69 19.08 -15.01
CA GLY A 121 24.55 19.27 -14.13
C GLY A 121 23.24 19.38 -14.91
N ASN A 122 22.14 18.87 -14.37
CA ASN A 122 20.81 19.05 -14.97
C ASN A 122 20.36 20.50 -14.89
N GLY A 123 19.59 20.96 -15.89
CA GLY A 123 18.85 22.22 -15.82
C GLY A 123 17.73 22.14 -14.79
N GLY A 124 17.44 23.25 -14.11
CA GLY A 124 16.33 23.34 -13.17
C GLY A 124 14.99 23.48 -13.88
N ASP A 125 13.93 22.87 -13.37
CA ASP A 125 12.58 23.08 -13.91
C ASP A 125 12.10 24.53 -13.68
N GLY A 126 11.27 25.04 -14.59
CA GLY A 126 10.51 26.28 -14.40
C GLY A 126 9.41 26.10 -13.35
N GLY A 127 9.12 27.17 -12.61
CA GLY A 127 8.01 27.18 -11.65
C GLY A 127 6.65 27.31 -12.34
N ASP A 128 5.60 26.75 -11.76
CA ASP A 128 4.25 26.85 -12.29
C ASP A 128 3.66 28.25 -12.07
N GLY A 129 2.72 28.68 -12.92
CA GLY A 129 1.92 29.89 -12.72
C GLY A 129 0.86 29.70 -11.62
N GLY A 130 0.66 30.72 -10.80
CA GLY A 130 -0.31 30.73 -9.70
C GLY A 130 -1.76 30.80 -10.18
N SER A 131 -2.62 29.99 -9.57
CA SER A 131 -4.05 29.94 -9.90
C SER A 131 -4.84 31.09 -9.26
N LEU A 132 -5.88 31.53 -9.96
CA LEU A 132 -6.74 32.64 -9.57
C LEU A 132 -8.16 32.13 -9.29
N THR A 133 -8.66 32.38 -8.08
CA THR A 133 -10.07 32.19 -7.72
C THR A 133 -10.76 33.56 -7.60
N VAL A 134 -11.84 33.76 -8.35
CA VAL A 134 -12.57 35.04 -8.41
C VAL A 134 -14.00 34.83 -7.94
N TYR A 135 -14.37 35.58 -6.91
CA TYR A 135 -15.74 35.78 -6.46
C TYR A 135 -16.31 37.03 -7.12
N TYR A 136 -17.42 36.90 -7.84
CA TYR A 136 -18.03 37.97 -8.63
C TYR A 136 -19.56 37.96 -8.50
N THR A 137 -20.21 39.08 -8.84
CA THR A 137 -21.67 39.19 -8.93
C THR A 137 -22.11 39.59 -10.33
N ASN A 138 -21.37 40.50 -10.97
CA ASN A 138 -21.54 40.89 -12.37
C ASN A 138 -20.40 40.30 -13.21
N ARG A 139 -20.76 39.60 -14.29
CA ARG A 139 -19.78 38.94 -15.17
C ARG A 139 -18.91 39.94 -15.94
N GLU A 140 -19.45 41.13 -16.26
CA GLU A 140 -18.70 42.15 -17.00
C GLU A 140 -17.53 42.71 -16.19
N ASP A 141 -17.60 42.66 -14.86
CA ASP A 141 -16.53 43.14 -13.98
C ASP A 141 -15.25 42.29 -14.11
N LEU A 142 -15.37 41.04 -14.60
CA LEU A 142 -14.21 40.19 -14.88
C LEU A 142 -13.26 40.81 -15.92
N LYS A 143 -13.79 41.68 -16.79
CA LYS A 143 -13.00 42.44 -17.79
C LYS A 143 -12.04 43.46 -17.19
N GLN A 144 -12.20 43.77 -15.91
CA GLN A 144 -11.34 44.69 -15.17
C GLN A 144 -10.13 43.97 -14.54
N ILE A 145 -10.06 42.65 -14.65
CA ILE A 145 -8.99 41.83 -14.08
C ILE A 145 -7.95 41.53 -15.15
N TYR A 146 -6.74 42.07 -14.97
CA TYR A 146 -5.56 41.69 -15.73
C TYR A 146 -4.72 40.71 -14.90
N VAL A 147 -4.41 39.54 -15.46
CA VAL A 147 -3.60 38.52 -14.79
C VAL A 147 -2.47 38.02 -15.69
N ARG A 148 -1.29 37.84 -15.10
CA ARG A 148 -0.17 37.11 -15.71
C ARG A 148 0.13 35.90 -14.85
N SER A 149 -0.14 34.72 -15.37
CA SER A 149 0.05 33.43 -14.70
C SER A 149 0.66 32.42 -15.66
N GLN A 150 1.72 32.85 -16.36
CA GLN A 150 2.53 31.95 -17.16
C GLN A 150 3.45 31.13 -16.26
N GLY A 151 3.74 29.90 -16.66
CA GLY A 151 4.85 29.15 -16.06
C GLY A 151 6.20 29.76 -16.44
N GLY A 152 7.21 29.51 -15.63
CA GLY A 152 8.59 29.84 -15.92
C GLY A 152 9.20 28.86 -16.92
N ARG A 153 10.29 29.26 -17.57
CA ARG A 153 11.03 28.38 -18.48
C ARG A 153 11.94 27.41 -17.72
N GLY A 154 12.13 26.21 -18.25
CA GLY A 154 13.18 25.30 -17.81
C GLY A 154 14.58 25.86 -18.11
N GLY A 155 15.54 25.56 -17.23
CA GLY A 155 16.95 25.84 -17.44
C GLY A 155 17.60 24.81 -18.35
N ARG A 156 18.70 25.18 -19.00
CA ARG A 156 19.47 24.27 -19.86
C ARG A 156 20.33 23.33 -19.04
N SER A 157 20.65 22.16 -19.57
CA SER A 157 21.67 21.30 -18.99
C SER A 157 23.08 21.84 -19.16
N GLY A 158 23.94 21.42 -18.24
CA GLY A 158 25.38 21.47 -18.41
C GLY A 158 25.89 20.28 -19.22
N ARG A 159 27.03 20.48 -19.87
CA ARG A 159 27.72 19.44 -20.63
C ARG A 159 28.60 18.59 -19.73
N GLY A 160 28.74 17.30 -20.06
CA GLY A 160 29.83 16.48 -19.56
C GLY A 160 31.17 17.00 -20.06
N ALA A 161 32.24 16.62 -19.37
CA ALA A 161 33.61 16.94 -19.76
C ALA A 161 34.41 15.67 -20.04
N ASP A 162 35.45 15.82 -20.84
CA ASP A 162 36.25 14.68 -21.29
C ASP A 162 37.09 14.08 -20.14
N GLY A 163 37.42 12.80 -20.26
CA GLY A 163 38.43 12.15 -19.42
C GLY A 163 39.84 12.67 -19.68
N GLY A 164 40.76 12.35 -18.76
CA GLY A 164 42.19 12.49 -18.96
C GLY A 164 42.79 11.26 -19.62
N ASP A 165 43.90 11.43 -20.33
CA ASP A 165 44.59 10.32 -20.99
C ASP A 165 45.41 9.50 -19.96
N GLY A 166 45.42 8.18 -20.12
CA GLY A 166 46.27 7.26 -19.36
C GLY A 166 47.71 7.24 -19.84
N CYS A 167 48.58 6.57 -19.09
CA CYS A 167 50.01 6.52 -19.39
C CYS A 167 50.42 5.29 -20.20
N ASP A 168 51.21 5.53 -21.25
CA ASP A 168 51.77 4.45 -22.08
C ASP A 168 53.02 3.83 -21.45
N CYS A 169 53.20 2.52 -21.70
CA CYS A 169 54.44 1.80 -21.39
C CYS A 169 55.43 1.92 -22.55
N ASP A 170 56.58 2.55 -22.32
CA ASP A 170 57.70 2.60 -23.28
C ASP A 170 58.21 1.20 -23.62
N ASP A 171 58.40 0.35 -22.60
CA ASP A 171 58.85 -1.03 -22.70
C ASP A 171 57.77 -1.96 -22.12
N ARG A 172 56.96 -2.58 -22.99
CA ARG A 172 55.81 -3.41 -22.57
C ARG A 172 56.18 -4.76 -21.94
N SER A 173 57.42 -5.23 -22.13
CA SER A 173 57.92 -6.44 -21.47
C SER A 173 59.44 -6.54 -21.55
N TRP A 174 60.07 -7.15 -20.55
CA TRP A 174 61.51 -7.44 -20.56
C TRP A 174 61.83 -8.72 -19.79
N GLU A 175 63.06 -9.20 -19.94
CA GLU A 175 63.54 -10.42 -19.30
C GLU A 175 64.79 -10.11 -18.47
N ILE A 176 64.90 -10.72 -17.28
CA ILE A 176 66.06 -10.64 -16.40
C ILE A 176 66.60 -12.04 -16.18
N GLU A 177 67.86 -12.25 -16.56
CA GLU A 177 68.58 -13.49 -16.33
C GLU A 177 69.40 -13.37 -15.04
N THR A 178 69.12 -14.26 -14.07
CA THR A 178 69.84 -14.34 -12.80
C THR A 178 70.63 -15.64 -12.74
N CYS A 179 71.96 -15.53 -12.73
CA CYS A 179 72.86 -16.67 -12.67
C CYS A 179 73.38 -16.89 -11.24
N THR A 180 73.10 -18.05 -10.66
CA THR A 180 73.61 -18.44 -9.34
C THR A 180 74.78 -19.41 -9.50
N LYS A 181 75.94 -19.06 -8.91
CA LYS A 181 77.12 -19.94 -8.92
C LYS A 181 76.92 -21.11 -7.96
N LYS A 182 76.92 -22.34 -8.48
CA LYS A 182 76.96 -23.55 -7.63
C LYS A 182 78.37 -23.69 -7.03
N SER A 183 78.46 -23.68 -5.71
CA SER A 183 79.72 -23.55 -4.95
C SER A 183 80.74 -24.68 -5.17
N ASP A 184 80.38 -25.78 -5.83
CA ASP A 184 81.24 -26.97 -5.90
C ASP A 184 81.78 -27.34 -7.29
N ASN A 185 81.46 -26.62 -8.38
CA ASN A 185 82.09 -26.89 -9.70
C ASN A 185 82.14 -25.71 -10.69
N GLY A 186 81.76 -24.49 -10.30
CA GLY A 186 81.90 -23.30 -11.16
C GLY A 186 80.95 -23.19 -12.35
N GLU A 187 80.02 -24.14 -12.54
CA GLU A 187 78.88 -23.99 -13.47
C GLU A 187 77.86 -22.99 -12.90
N GLU A 188 77.50 -21.99 -13.71
CA GLU A 188 76.48 -21.00 -13.43
C GLU A 188 75.11 -21.54 -13.84
N ASP A 189 74.14 -21.54 -12.93
CA ASP A 189 72.75 -21.90 -13.21
C ASP A 189 71.96 -20.61 -13.40
N CYS A 190 71.51 -20.35 -14.63
CA CYS A 190 70.86 -19.10 -15.01
C CYS A 190 69.36 -19.34 -15.21
N GLU A 191 68.54 -18.61 -14.47
CA GLU A 191 67.09 -18.57 -14.66
C GLU A 191 66.71 -17.23 -15.29
N THR A 192 65.88 -17.26 -16.34
CA THR A 192 65.35 -16.06 -16.99
C THR A 192 63.89 -15.88 -16.58
N GLU A 193 63.59 -14.75 -15.94
CA GLU A 193 62.22 -14.35 -15.60
C GLU A 193 61.76 -13.23 -16.54
N ARG A 194 60.47 -13.25 -16.90
CA ARG A 194 59.86 -12.28 -17.81
C ARG A 194 58.88 -11.42 -17.04
N PHE A 195 58.99 -10.11 -17.23
CA PHE A 195 58.16 -9.09 -16.62
C PHE A 195 57.44 -8.28 -17.69
N GLU A 196 56.28 -7.74 -17.35
CA GLU A 196 55.45 -6.94 -18.25
C GLU A 196 55.07 -5.57 -17.68
N CYS A 197 54.59 -4.70 -18.57
CA CYS A 197 54.06 -3.39 -18.22
C CYS A 197 52.66 -3.26 -18.81
N GLU A 198 51.67 -3.06 -17.95
CA GLU A 198 50.29 -2.75 -18.32
C GLU A 198 50.13 -1.22 -18.43
N GLU A 199 49.51 -0.77 -19.53
CA GLU A 199 49.25 0.65 -19.79
C GLU A 199 48.17 1.17 -18.82
N GLY A 200 48.23 2.46 -18.51
CA GLY A 200 47.16 3.11 -17.75
C GLY A 200 45.93 3.30 -18.64
N ASP A 201 44.75 3.12 -18.07
CA ASP A 201 43.49 3.31 -18.77
C ASP A 201 43.19 4.82 -18.93
N ASP A 202 42.61 5.20 -20.08
CA ASP A 202 42.04 6.53 -20.27
C ASP A 202 40.81 6.73 -19.37
N GLY A 203 40.70 7.92 -18.81
CA GLY A 203 39.52 8.35 -18.07
C GLY A 203 38.28 8.41 -18.96
N ARG A 204 37.11 8.17 -18.37
CA ARG A 204 35.83 8.18 -19.09
C ARG A 204 35.28 9.58 -19.22
N ASP A 205 34.69 9.89 -20.37
CA ASP A 205 33.96 11.13 -20.54
C ASP A 205 32.70 11.20 -19.66
N GLY A 206 32.49 12.37 -19.06
CA GLY A 206 31.29 12.72 -18.33
C GLY A 206 30.08 12.82 -19.25
N ARG A 207 28.89 12.58 -18.69
CA ARG A 207 27.62 12.66 -19.43
C ARG A 207 27.01 14.05 -19.36
N ASP A 208 26.35 14.47 -20.45
CA ASP A 208 25.51 15.67 -20.44
C ASP A 208 24.33 15.54 -19.47
N GLY A 209 23.98 16.65 -18.83
CA GLY A 209 22.77 16.75 -18.02
C GLY A 209 21.50 16.82 -18.90
N GLN A 210 20.34 16.82 -18.24
CA GLN A 210 19.03 16.98 -18.89
C GLN A 210 18.50 18.41 -18.74
N ASP A 211 17.86 18.93 -19.79
CA ASP A 211 17.16 20.22 -19.73
C ASP A 211 15.99 20.15 -18.74
N GLY A 212 15.76 21.26 -18.04
CA GLY A 212 14.61 21.44 -17.17
C GLY A 212 13.32 21.60 -17.98
N LYS A 213 12.19 21.25 -17.36
CA LYS A 213 10.86 21.40 -17.96
C LYS A 213 10.32 22.81 -17.76
N ASP A 214 9.54 23.30 -18.72
CA ASP A 214 8.76 24.51 -18.55
C ASP A 214 7.62 24.30 -17.55
N GLY A 215 7.32 25.34 -16.78
CA GLY A 215 6.19 25.36 -15.84
C GLY A 215 4.85 25.48 -16.55
N SER A 216 3.80 25.02 -15.88
CA SER A 216 2.42 25.09 -16.35
C SER A 216 1.83 26.48 -16.15
N MET A 217 0.84 26.86 -16.97
CA MET A 217 0.04 28.07 -16.71
C MET A 217 -0.89 27.87 -15.50
N GLY A 218 -1.13 28.92 -14.73
CA GLY A 218 -2.13 28.88 -13.66
C GLY A 218 -3.56 28.79 -14.22
N THR A 219 -4.48 28.39 -13.35
CA THR A 219 -5.88 28.14 -13.72
C THR A 219 -6.83 29.18 -13.13
N LEU A 220 -7.97 29.38 -13.79
CA LEU A 220 -9.03 30.26 -13.31
C LEU A 220 -10.16 29.46 -12.66
N THR A 221 -10.62 29.90 -11.50
CA THR A 221 -11.85 29.43 -10.86
C THR A 221 -12.80 30.60 -10.65
N LEU A 222 -14.03 30.48 -11.10
CA LEU A 222 -15.05 31.53 -11.03
C LEU A 222 -16.21 31.12 -10.12
N ILE A 223 -16.61 32.01 -9.23
CA ILE A 223 -17.68 31.79 -8.25
C ILE A 223 -18.61 33.01 -8.27
N ASN A 224 -19.84 32.84 -8.74
CA ASN A 224 -20.81 33.93 -8.79
C ASN A 224 -21.53 34.14 -7.44
N ARG A 225 -20.78 34.60 -6.42
CA ARG A 225 -21.25 34.89 -5.05
C ARG A 225 -20.40 35.97 -4.40
N THR A 226 -20.95 36.64 -3.40
CA THR A 226 -20.26 37.64 -2.56
C THR A 226 -19.53 37.06 -1.36
N GLU A 227 -19.82 35.80 -1.02
CA GLU A 227 -19.29 35.12 0.17
C GLU A 227 -18.49 33.88 -0.20
N ALA A 228 -17.51 33.54 0.63
CA ALA A 228 -16.70 32.35 0.46
C ALA A 228 -17.56 31.08 0.50
N LEU A 229 -17.25 30.12 -0.38
CA LEU A 229 -17.95 28.84 -0.37
C LEU A 229 -17.62 28.04 0.89
N PRO A 230 -18.62 27.48 1.58
CA PRO A 230 -18.36 26.51 2.63
C PRO A 230 -17.61 25.29 2.07
N PRO A 231 -16.75 24.64 2.85
CA PRO A 231 -16.01 23.46 2.40
C PRO A 231 -16.97 22.31 2.06
N ASP A 232 -16.51 21.41 1.19
CA ASP A 232 -17.26 20.19 0.90
C ASP A 232 -17.27 19.26 2.11
N LYS A 233 -18.41 18.64 2.36
CA LYS A 233 -18.58 17.55 3.34
C LYS A 233 -19.33 16.39 2.66
N PRO A 234 -18.69 15.69 1.71
CA PRO A 234 -19.36 14.65 0.92
C PRO A 234 -19.63 13.38 1.71
N THR A 235 -18.90 13.17 2.80
CA THR A 235 -18.98 11.97 3.63
C THR A 235 -19.06 12.30 5.10
N ALA A 236 -19.64 11.40 5.87
CA ALA A 236 -19.62 11.43 7.32
C ALA A 236 -19.62 10.00 7.88
N THR A 237 -18.82 9.75 8.90
CA THR A 237 -18.94 8.54 9.73
C THR A 237 -19.52 8.98 11.07
N VAL A 238 -20.68 8.45 11.40
CA VAL A 238 -21.47 8.87 12.55
C VAL A 238 -21.90 7.66 13.37
N THR A 239 -22.14 7.88 14.66
CA THR A 239 -22.69 6.85 15.54
C THR A 239 -24.21 7.01 15.67
N LEU A 240 -24.89 5.94 16.08
CA LEU A 240 -26.34 5.99 16.35
C LEU A 240 -26.76 7.10 17.35
N PRO A 241 -26.05 7.38 18.46
CA PRO A 241 -26.36 8.53 19.32
C PRO A 241 -26.32 9.88 18.59
N GLN A 242 -25.34 10.07 17.69
CA GLN A 242 -25.24 11.32 16.93
C GLN A 242 -26.43 11.50 16.00
N LEU A 243 -26.92 10.40 15.42
CA LEU A 243 -28.10 10.38 14.57
C LEU A 243 -29.41 10.60 15.35
N GLN A 244 -29.48 10.18 16.61
CA GLN A 244 -30.63 10.46 17.47
C GLN A 244 -30.77 11.95 17.80
N ASN A 245 -29.64 12.66 17.87
CA ASN A 245 -29.60 14.08 18.24
C ASN A 245 -29.87 15.04 17.06
N GLY A 246 -30.01 14.52 15.83
CA GLY A 246 -30.39 15.32 14.68
C GLY A 246 -29.91 14.77 13.35
N ALA A 247 -30.35 15.44 12.28
CA ALA A 247 -29.97 15.08 10.93
C ALA A 247 -28.52 15.44 10.61
N ILE A 248 -27.86 14.62 9.80
CA ILE A 248 -26.48 14.83 9.37
C ILE A 248 -26.48 15.44 7.98
N ALA A 249 -26.03 16.70 7.89
CA ALA A 249 -25.87 17.39 6.62
C ALA A 249 -24.60 16.94 5.88
N LEU A 250 -24.76 16.59 4.61
CA LEU A 250 -23.71 16.35 3.64
C LEU A 250 -23.81 17.39 2.52
N SER A 251 -22.68 17.78 1.96
CA SER A 251 -22.64 18.83 0.95
C SER A 251 -21.47 18.71 -0.01
N VAL A 252 -21.71 19.07 -1.27
CA VAL A 252 -20.70 19.12 -2.33
C VAL A 252 -20.94 20.36 -3.19
N ASN A 253 -19.92 21.18 -3.33
CA ASN A 253 -19.87 22.24 -4.33
C ASN A 253 -19.80 21.61 -5.73
N GLN A 254 -20.72 22.01 -6.60
CA GLN A 254 -20.81 21.55 -7.98
C GLN A 254 -20.10 22.53 -8.91
N TRP A 255 -19.34 21.95 -9.83
CA TRP A 255 -18.45 22.71 -10.70
C TRP A 255 -18.54 22.21 -12.13
N GLN A 256 -18.37 23.12 -13.08
CA GLN A 256 -18.30 22.82 -14.50
C GLN A 256 -16.99 23.34 -15.09
N THR A 257 -16.33 22.52 -15.89
CA THR A 257 -15.19 22.99 -16.71
C THR A 257 -15.70 23.68 -17.95
N ARG A 258 -15.16 24.86 -18.23
CA ARG A 258 -15.47 25.69 -19.39
C ARG A 258 -14.17 26.15 -20.04
N SER A 259 -14.28 26.79 -21.21
CA SER A 259 -13.13 27.30 -21.97
C SER A 259 -13.33 28.78 -22.31
N SER A 260 -12.31 29.41 -22.86
CA SER A 260 -12.30 30.85 -23.18
C SER A 260 -12.12 31.76 -21.97
N ALA A 261 -11.33 31.34 -20.97
CA ALA A 261 -11.03 32.16 -19.79
C ALA A 261 -10.39 33.51 -20.14
N THR A 262 -9.47 33.55 -21.09
CA THR A 262 -8.82 34.80 -21.53
C THR A 262 -9.80 35.79 -22.13
N ALA A 263 -10.91 35.30 -22.72
CA ALA A 263 -11.99 36.13 -23.24
C ALA A 263 -12.93 36.66 -22.15
N LEU A 264 -12.81 36.23 -20.89
CA LEU A 264 -13.56 36.77 -19.76
C LEU A 264 -12.81 37.88 -19.03
N LEU A 265 -11.48 37.87 -19.11
CA LEU A 265 -10.59 38.78 -18.40
C LEU A 265 -10.22 40.00 -19.24
N ALA A 266 -9.44 40.91 -18.66
CA ALA A 266 -8.90 42.07 -19.35
C ALA A 266 -8.00 41.63 -20.53
N PRO A 267 -7.94 42.43 -21.62
CA PRO A 267 -7.07 42.14 -22.76
C PRO A 267 -5.62 41.82 -22.37
N ASN A 268 -4.99 40.89 -23.08
CA ASN A 268 -3.62 40.42 -22.85
C ASN A 268 -3.37 39.67 -21.54
N SER A 269 -4.42 39.28 -20.80
CA SER A 269 -4.26 38.37 -19.66
C SER A 269 -3.70 37.02 -20.12
N ILE A 270 -2.74 36.48 -19.35
CA ILE A 270 -2.08 35.20 -19.60
C ILE A 270 -2.49 34.25 -18.48
N ILE A 271 -3.31 33.26 -18.80
CA ILE A 271 -3.80 32.22 -17.89
C ILE A 271 -4.26 31.03 -18.74
N ALA A 272 -4.36 29.84 -18.13
CA ALA A 272 -4.92 28.69 -18.83
C ALA A 272 -6.32 29.01 -19.39
N ASN A 273 -6.56 28.63 -20.66
CA ASN A 273 -7.80 28.96 -21.33
C ASN A 273 -9.00 28.15 -20.82
N GLN A 274 -8.75 26.99 -20.20
CA GLN A 274 -9.76 26.22 -19.49
C GLN A 274 -9.91 26.72 -18.05
N TYR A 275 -11.14 26.80 -17.58
CA TYR A 275 -11.45 27.29 -16.24
C TYR A 275 -12.58 26.52 -15.59
N ARG A 276 -12.67 26.61 -14.26
CA ARG A 276 -13.70 25.96 -13.47
C ARG A 276 -14.73 27.00 -13.02
N GLU A 277 -16.01 26.75 -13.23
CA GLU A 277 -17.09 27.64 -12.80
C GLU A 277 -17.98 26.94 -11.77
N PHE A 278 -18.26 27.62 -10.67
CA PHE A 278 -19.19 27.15 -9.66
C PHE A 278 -20.62 27.23 -10.20
N VAL A 279 -21.35 26.12 -10.15
CA VAL A 279 -22.72 26.01 -10.68
C VAL A 279 -23.75 26.03 -9.55
N GLY A 280 -23.41 25.45 -8.40
CA GLY A 280 -24.33 25.33 -7.28
C GLY A 280 -23.73 24.50 -6.17
N ARG A 281 -24.46 24.37 -5.07
CA ARG A 281 -24.09 23.50 -3.96
C ARG A 281 -25.19 22.49 -3.78
N LEU A 282 -24.83 21.21 -3.82
CA LEU A 282 -25.72 20.12 -3.51
C LEU A 282 -25.67 19.87 -2.01
N GLU A 283 -26.80 20.01 -1.33
CA GLU A 283 -26.91 19.76 0.10
C GLU A 283 -28.01 18.73 0.34
N ARG A 284 -27.69 17.72 1.14
CA ARG A 284 -28.63 16.65 1.52
C ARG A 284 -28.44 16.36 2.99
N SER A 285 -29.50 15.93 3.66
CA SER A 285 -29.43 15.52 5.06
C SER A 285 -29.87 14.07 5.21
N PHE A 286 -29.25 13.38 6.17
CA PHE A 286 -29.62 12.04 6.56
C PHE A 286 -30.24 12.07 7.97
N GLU A 287 -31.40 11.46 8.12
CA GLU A 287 -32.15 11.38 9.37
C GLU A 287 -32.42 9.92 9.73
N LEU A 288 -32.15 9.56 10.99
CA LEU A 288 -32.54 8.28 11.56
C LEU A 288 -33.81 8.47 12.40
N VAL A 289 -34.84 7.67 12.12
CA VAL A 289 -36.04 7.60 12.95
C VAL A 289 -36.07 6.23 13.62
N TRP A 290 -36.00 6.22 14.94
CA TRP A 290 -35.95 5.00 15.75
C TRP A 290 -37.33 4.65 16.30
N ASN A 291 -37.97 3.62 15.72
CA ASN A 291 -39.29 3.13 16.13
C ASN A 291 -39.23 1.73 16.77
N ALA A 292 -38.03 1.18 16.99
CA ALA A 292 -37.88 -0.11 17.63
C ALA A 292 -38.14 -0.03 19.14
N ASP A 293 -38.78 -1.06 19.70
CA ASP A 293 -39.05 -1.17 21.14
C ASP A 293 -37.76 -1.19 21.98
N ARG A 294 -36.67 -1.72 21.41
CA ARG A 294 -35.36 -1.76 22.06
C ARG A 294 -34.70 -0.39 22.02
N ALA A 295 -34.09 0.02 23.12
CA ALA A 295 -33.38 1.29 23.19
C ALA A 295 -32.19 1.34 22.22
N ILE A 296 -32.07 2.45 21.49
CA ILE A 296 -30.96 2.72 20.57
C ILE A 296 -29.58 2.67 21.26
N THR A 297 -29.54 2.91 22.58
CA THR A 297 -28.36 2.80 23.46
C THR A 297 -27.64 1.46 23.37
N ASP A 298 -28.38 0.39 23.07
CA ASP A 298 -27.82 -0.96 23.03
C ASP A 298 -26.90 -1.19 21.82
N PHE A 299 -26.88 -0.24 20.88
CA PHE A 299 -26.19 -0.34 19.59
C PHE A 299 -25.11 0.75 19.38
N TYR A 300 -24.82 1.56 20.41
CA TYR A 300 -24.07 2.82 20.29
C TYR A 300 -22.65 2.75 19.71
N ASN A 301 -21.98 1.60 19.80
CA ASN A 301 -20.58 1.47 19.39
C ASN A 301 -20.40 1.24 17.89
N GLN A 302 -21.46 1.36 17.09
CA GLN A 302 -21.47 0.89 15.71
C GLN A 302 -21.55 2.08 14.74
N PRO A 303 -20.51 2.29 13.90
CA PRO A 303 -20.47 3.42 12.99
C PRO A 303 -21.37 3.18 11.77
N ILE A 304 -22.04 4.23 11.34
CA ILE A 304 -22.75 4.32 10.05
C ILE A 304 -21.96 5.28 9.17
N SER A 305 -21.64 4.85 7.96
CA SER A 305 -20.96 5.69 6.98
C SER A 305 -21.96 6.22 5.96
N LEU A 306 -21.94 7.52 5.75
CA LEU A 306 -22.80 8.26 4.84
C LEU A 306 -21.95 8.84 3.71
N SER A 307 -22.42 8.76 2.47
CA SER A 307 -21.74 9.30 1.31
C SER A 307 -22.73 9.92 0.33
N LEU A 308 -22.58 11.21 0.04
CA LEU A 308 -23.34 11.90 -0.99
C LEU A 308 -22.76 11.56 -2.37
N LYS A 309 -23.55 10.86 -3.19
CA LYS A 309 -23.14 10.39 -4.52
C LYS A 309 -23.41 11.45 -5.59
N SER A 310 -22.81 11.23 -6.76
CA SER A 310 -22.98 12.09 -7.95
C SER A 310 -24.41 12.12 -8.48
N ASP A 311 -25.21 11.08 -8.22
CA ASP A 311 -26.64 10.99 -8.55
C ASP A 311 -27.54 11.73 -7.55
N GLN A 312 -26.93 12.50 -6.63
CA GLN A 312 -27.60 13.31 -5.61
C GLN A 312 -28.27 12.53 -4.47
N ARG A 313 -28.01 11.23 -4.34
CA ARG A 313 -28.51 10.41 -3.23
C ARG A 313 -27.46 10.21 -2.15
N ILE A 314 -27.92 9.98 -0.92
CA ILE A 314 -27.06 9.56 0.18
C ILE A 314 -27.03 8.03 0.18
N ASP A 315 -25.84 7.49 -0.03
CA ASP A 315 -25.53 6.09 0.19
C ASP A 315 -25.22 5.88 1.68
N VAL A 316 -25.76 4.80 2.24
CA VAL A 316 -25.74 4.52 3.67
C VAL A 316 -25.16 3.13 3.87
N SER A 317 -23.95 3.08 4.40
CA SER A 317 -23.31 1.83 4.81
C SER A 317 -23.62 1.58 6.28
N LEU A 318 -24.48 0.58 6.52
CA LEU A 318 -24.80 0.11 7.87
C LEU A 318 -23.70 -0.82 8.40
N PRO A 319 -23.46 -0.83 9.72
CA PRO A 319 -22.52 -1.77 10.36
C PRO A 319 -23.01 -3.21 10.20
N LYS A 320 -22.09 -4.18 10.10
CA LYS A 320 -22.44 -5.60 9.90
C LYS A 320 -22.87 -6.27 11.20
N GLU A 321 -22.34 -5.78 12.31
CA GLU A 321 -22.53 -6.27 13.66
C GLU A 321 -23.94 -5.99 14.19
N VAL A 322 -24.69 -5.10 13.51
CA VAL A 322 -26.08 -4.79 13.82
C VAL A 322 -26.95 -5.09 12.61
N TRP A 323 -27.90 -5.98 12.79
CA TRP A 323 -28.91 -6.26 11.80
C TRP A 323 -30.09 -5.32 12.06
N PHE A 324 -30.39 -4.46 11.08
CA PHE A 324 -31.51 -3.54 11.15
C PHE A 324 -32.65 -4.05 10.26
N ASP A 325 -33.85 -4.03 10.82
CA ASP A 325 -35.10 -4.08 10.07
C ASP A 325 -35.59 -2.64 9.93
N GLY A 326 -35.72 -2.17 8.69
CA GLY A 326 -36.10 -0.79 8.44
C GLY A 326 -36.21 -0.44 6.98
N THR A 327 -36.77 0.74 6.72
CA THR A 327 -37.02 1.24 5.37
C THR A 327 -36.30 2.56 5.15
N MET A 328 -35.61 2.66 4.03
CA MET A 328 -34.99 3.90 3.56
C MET A 328 -35.93 4.62 2.60
N SER A 329 -36.12 5.92 2.78
CA SER A 329 -36.91 6.76 1.88
C SER A 329 -36.24 8.12 1.67
N GLN A 330 -36.50 8.74 0.53
CA GLN A 330 -36.02 10.08 0.22
C GLN A 330 -37.20 11.03 0.03
N GLN A 331 -37.20 12.14 0.76
CA GLN A 331 -38.22 13.18 0.70
C GLN A 331 -37.52 14.53 0.49
N GLY A 332 -37.50 15.01 -0.75
CA GLY A 332 -36.75 16.22 -1.11
C GLY A 332 -35.26 16.08 -0.80
N ASP A 333 -34.74 16.98 0.03
CA ASP A 333 -33.31 17.01 0.40
C ASP A 333 -32.97 16.08 1.58
N VAL A 334 -33.97 15.41 2.17
CA VAL A 334 -33.81 14.55 3.34
C VAL A 334 -33.89 13.08 2.94
N THR A 335 -32.89 12.30 3.32
CA THR A 335 -32.91 10.83 3.31
C THR A 335 -33.24 10.33 4.70
N ARG A 336 -34.34 9.59 4.85
CA ARG A 336 -34.83 9.08 6.13
C ARG A 336 -34.70 7.57 6.20
N PHE A 337 -34.04 7.08 7.24
CA PHE A 337 -34.01 5.66 7.60
C PHE A 337 -34.90 5.42 8.82
N VAL A 338 -35.99 4.67 8.64
CA VAL A 338 -36.91 4.30 9.73
C VAL A 338 -36.59 2.88 10.18
N VAL A 339 -36.11 2.73 11.41
CA VAL A 339 -35.78 1.42 12.00
C VAL A 339 -36.96 0.93 12.83
N THR A 340 -37.48 -0.24 12.49
CA THR A 340 -38.59 -0.91 13.18
C THR A 340 -38.10 -1.95 14.17
N ASN A 341 -37.02 -2.67 13.86
CA ASN A 341 -36.38 -3.61 14.78
C ASN A 341 -34.86 -3.60 14.58
N ALA A 342 -34.11 -4.01 15.61
CA ALA A 342 -32.67 -4.14 15.53
C ALA A 342 -32.16 -5.28 16.42
N LEU A 343 -31.12 -5.98 15.95
CA LEU A 343 -30.52 -7.12 16.61
C LEU A 343 -29.00 -7.06 16.46
N LEU A 344 -28.24 -7.41 17.51
CA LEU A 344 -26.80 -7.60 17.35
C LEU A 344 -26.52 -8.99 16.75
N GLU A 345 -25.62 -9.09 15.79
CA GLU A 345 -25.23 -10.37 15.17
C GLU A 345 -24.88 -11.42 16.24
N ARG A 346 -24.11 -11.01 17.26
CA ARG A 346 -23.71 -11.88 18.39
C ARG A 346 -24.88 -12.45 19.19
N GLU A 347 -26.06 -11.81 19.16
CA GLU A 347 -27.27 -12.30 19.86
C GLU A 347 -27.98 -13.37 19.05
N ALA A 348 -27.78 -13.41 17.72
CA ALA A 348 -28.24 -14.53 16.91
C ALA A 348 -27.46 -15.81 17.27
N THR A 349 -26.16 -15.73 17.54
CA THR A 349 -25.30 -16.91 17.74
C THR A 349 -25.07 -17.27 19.22
N GLN A 350 -26.10 -17.15 20.07
CA GLN A 350 -26.03 -17.49 21.50
C GLN A 350 -26.90 -18.69 21.86
N LEU A 351 -26.90 -19.72 21.01
CA LEU A 351 -27.52 -21.00 21.30
C LEU A 351 -26.60 -21.85 22.18
N THR A 352 -27.17 -22.61 23.11
CA THR A 352 -26.46 -23.61 23.90
C THR A 352 -27.26 -24.89 24.00
N ARG A 353 -26.56 -26.02 24.12
CA ARG A 353 -27.20 -27.31 24.37
C ARG A 353 -27.85 -27.28 25.75
N ALA A 354 -29.15 -27.56 25.79
CA ALA A 354 -29.92 -27.70 27.02
C ALA A 354 -29.87 -29.14 27.53
N ASP A 355 -30.30 -30.08 26.70
CA ASP A 355 -30.53 -31.46 27.10
C ASP A 355 -30.51 -32.40 25.89
N PHE A 356 -30.24 -33.67 26.16
CA PHE A 356 -30.36 -34.77 25.22
C PHE A 356 -31.02 -35.95 25.94
N ALA A 357 -32.25 -36.27 25.56
CA ALA A 357 -33.11 -37.14 26.35
C ALA A 357 -34.03 -38.01 25.48
N GLY A 358 -34.52 -39.10 26.08
CA GLY A 358 -35.37 -40.08 25.42
C GLY A 358 -34.57 -41.12 24.63
N ASN A 359 -35.30 -41.99 23.93
CA ASN A 359 -34.74 -43.01 23.05
C ASN A 359 -35.74 -43.38 21.96
N ARG A 360 -35.28 -44.11 20.95
CA ARG A 360 -36.10 -44.53 19.80
C ARG A 360 -36.80 -43.30 19.19
N SER A 361 -38.11 -43.39 18.94
CA SER A 361 -38.91 -42.31 18.38
C SER A 361 -39.10 -41.10 19.31
N ALA A 362 -38.80 -41.25 20.61
CA ALA A 362 -38.90 -40.18 21.60
C ALA A 362 -37.56 -39.47 21.87
N LEU A 363 -36.51 -39.79 21.09
CA LEU A 363 -35.21 -39.16 21.22
C LEU A 363 -35.30 -37.67 20.82
N THR A 364 -34.86 -36.79 21.71
CA THR A 364 -34.88 -35.34 21.50
C THR A 364 -33.55 -34.70 21.83
N PHE A 365 -33.24 -33.61 21.11
CA PHE A 365 -32.12 -32.72 21.41
C PHE A 365 -32.67 -31.32 21.64
N SER A 366 -32.34 -30.74 22.78
CA SER A 366 -32.87 -29.44 23.17
C SER A 366 -31.78 -28.38 23.19
N VAL A 367 -32.13 -27.20 22.68
CA VAL A 367 -31.25 -26.04 22.57
C VAL A 367 -31.92 -24.84 23.24
N VAL A 368 -31.18 -24.05 24.00
CA VAL A 368 -31.66 -22.77 24.55
C VAL A 368 -30.95 -21.61 23.88
N ASP A 369 -31.71 -20.60 23.49
CA ASP A 369 -31.24 -19.29 23.10
C ASP A 369 -31.00 -18.43 24.33
N LEU A 370 -29.73 -18.25 24.70
CA LEU A 370 -29.32 -17.48 25.86
C LEU A 370 -29.57 -15.98 25.69
N ALA A 371 -29.59 -15.48 24.44
CA ALA A 371 -29.91 -14.08 24.17
C ALA A 371 -31.42 -13.80 24.24
N GLY A 372 -32.26 -14.84 24.21
CA GLY A 372 -33.72 -14.70 24.24
C GLY A 372 -34.29 -13.93 23.06
N LYS A 373 -33.68 -14.04 21.88
CA LYS A 373 -34.09 -13.31 20.65
C LYS A 373 -34.80 -14.18 19.63
N SER A 374 -35.12 -15.41 20.01
CA SER A 374 -35.79 -16.40 19.17
C SER A 374 -37.12 -15.95 18.59
N ASP A 375 -37.85 -15.05 19.26
CA ASP A 375 -39.12 -14.53 18.73
C ASP A 375 -38.93 -13.58 17.53
N LEU A 376 -37.74 -13.00 17.36
CA LEU A 376 -37.39 -12.13 16.23
C LEU A 376 -36.66 -12.88 15.11
N LEU A 377 -36.19 -14.11 15.36
CA LEU A 377 -35.27 -14.82 14.48
C LEU A 377 -35.94 -16.02 13.82
N ASP A 378 -35.85 -16.09 12.50
CA ASP A 378 -36.11 -17.33 11.77
C ASP A 378 -34.94 -18.27 12.02
N THR A 379 -35.21 -19.50 12.45
CA THR A 379 -34.18 -20.46 12.85
C THR A 379 -34.38 -21.79 12.13
N GLN A 380 -33.35 -22.26 11.42
CA GLN A 380 -33.30 -23.56 10.76
C GLN A 380 -32.16 -24.39 11.35
N PHE A 381 -32.43 -25.67 11.61
CA PHE A 381 -31.43 -26.59 12.11
C PHE A 381 -31.03 -27.59 11.04
N TRP A 382 -29.73 -27.75 10.85
CA TRP A 382 -29.14 -28.84 10.10
C TRP A 382 -28.42 -29.77 11.07
N LEU A 383 -28.56 -31.08 10.87
CA LEU A 383 -28.04 -32.10 11.77
C LEU A 383 -27.20 -33.10 10.99
N LYS A 384 -26.02 -33.40 11.52
CA LYS A 384 -25.26 -34.60 11.21
C LYS A 384 -25.19 -35.48 12.45
N TYR A 385 -25.80 -36.65 12.32
CA TYR A 385 -25.92 -37.64 13.38
C TYR A 385 -25.08 -38.86 13.05
N ARG A 386 -24.13 -39.18 13.93
CA ARG A 386 -23.20 -40.30 13.77
C ARG A 386 -23.25 -41.23 14.96
N THR A 387 -23.05 -42.52 14.72
CA THR A 387 -23.02 -43.55 15.77
C THR A 387 -21.76 -44.39 15.73
N ALA A 388 -21.35 -44.91 16.89
CA ALA A 388 -20.30 -45.91 17.02
C ALA A 388 -20.85 -47.18 17.70
N ASN A 389 -20.22 -48.33 17.43
CA ASN A 389 -20.67 -49.60 17.98
C ASN A 389 -20.43 -49.66 19.50
N SER A 390 -21.41 -50.19 20.23
CA SER A 390 -21.44 -50.26 21.71
C SER A 390 -20.33 -51.09 22.35
N GLY A 391 -19.56 -51.85 21.56
CA GLY A 391 -18.39 -52.64 22.00
C GLY A 391 -17.06 -51.86 22.06
N ASP A 392 -17.01 -50.61 21.59
CA ASP A 392 -15.78 -49.81 21.50
C ASP A 392 -15.46 -48.98 22.76
N ARG A 393 -16.11 -49.26 23.90
CA ARG A 393 -16.00 -48.51 25.18
C ARG A 393 -14.57 -48.37 25.75
N PHE A 394 -13.62 -49.13 25.20
CA PHE A 394 -12.21 -49.18 25.62
C PHE A 394 -11.20 -48.71 24.55
N ARG A 395 -11.64 -48.20 23.39
CA ARG A 395 -10.71 -47.68 22.34
C ARG A 395 -10.58 -46.15 22.43
N ARG A 396 -9.34 -45.66 22.33
CA ARG A 396 -9.01 -44.21 22.29
C ARG A 396 -9.63 -43.48 21.08
N PHE A 397 -10.13 -44.20 20.07
CA PHE A 397 -10.70 -43.66 18.85
C PHE A 397 -11.97 -44.43 18.47
N TYR A 398 -13.14 -43.79 18.59
CA TYR A 398 -14.41 -44.34 18.11
C TYR A 398 -14.52 -44.13 16.58
N ASN A 399 -14.83 -45.18 15.83
CA ASN A 399 -15.14 -45.08 14.40
C ASN A 399 -16.61 -44.71 14.21
N TYR A 400 -16.92 -43.41 14.30
CA TYR A 400 -18.26 -42.88 14.05
C TYR A 400 -18.67 -43.01 12.57
N ARG A 401 -19.87 -43.50 12.31
CA ARG A 401 -20.49 -43.56 10.97
C ARG A 401 -21.73 -42.68 10.91
N THR A 402 -21.85 -41.87 9.87
CA THR A 402 -23.04 -41.03 9.61
C THR A 402 -24.26 -41.89 9.36
N ARG A 403 -25.34 -41.61 10.10
CA ARG A 403 -26.65 -42.25 9.95
C ARG A 403 -27.72 -41.29 9.46
N TYR A 404 -27.51 -39.99 9.67
CA TYR A 404 -28.34 -38.94 9.10
C TYR A 404 -27.50 -37.68 8.89
N GLU A 405 -27.80 -36.97 7.80
CA GLU A 405 -27.19 -35.69 7.45
C GLU A 405 -28.21 -34.87 6.65
N GLY A 406 -28.66 -33.74 7.18
CA GLY A 406 -29.67 -32.92 6.51
C GLY A 406 -30.36 -31.89 7.41
N ILE A 407 -31.18 -31.05 6.78
CA ILE A 407 -32.05 -30.08 7.47
C ILE A 407 -33.09 -30.85 8.28
N ILE A 408 -33.32 -30.46 9.52
CA ILE A 408 -34.42 -30.98 10.34
C ILE A 408 -35.72 -30.32 9.84
N PRO A 409 -36.73 -31.10 9.39
CA PRO A 409 -38.02 -30.55 8.99
C PRO A 409 -38.65 -29.69 10.09
N ALA A 410 -39.32 -28.59 9.70
CA ALA A 410 -39.85 -27.60 10.64
C ALA A 410 -40.90 -28.20 11.60
N GLU A 411 -41.65 -29.20 11.16
CA GLU A 411 -42.63 -29.94 11.96
C GLU A 411 -42.00 -30.77 13.08
N LEU A 412 -40.70 -31.06 13.01
CA LEU A 412 -39.93 -31.78 14.04
C LEU A 412 -39.18 -30.81 14.98
N VAL A 413 -39.40 -29.51 14.83
CA VAL A 413 -38.82 -28.47 15.66
C VAL A 413 -39.93 -27.74 16.40
N THR A 414 -40.00 -27.93 17.71
CA THR A 414 -40.93 -27.18 18.56
C THR A 414 -40.19 -26.10 19.33
N ARG A 415 -40.80 -24.91 19.43
CA ARG A 415 -40.27 -23.78 20.19
C ARG A 415 -41.21 -23.43 21.33
N HIS A 416 -40.66 -23.34 22.53
CA HIS A 416 -41.33 -22.76 23.70
C HIS A 416 -40.43 -21.67 24.27
N ASN A 417 -40.84 -20.40 24.10
CA ASN A 417 -40.03 -19.22 24.42
C ASN A 417 -38.63 -19.31 23.76
N ASN A 418 -37.58 -19.35 24.57
CA ASN A 418 -36.19 -19.43 24.13
C ASN A 418 -35.65 -20.85 24.01
N ARG A 419 -36.49 -21.90 24.15
CA ARG A 419 -36.06 -23.30 24.06
C ARG A 419 -36.61 -23.95 22.80
N TYR A 420 -35.72 -24.54 22.02
CA TYR A 420 -36.03 -25.43 20.90
C TYR A 420 -35.93 -26.88 21.35
N THR A 421 -36.86 -27.71 20.90
CA THR A 421 -36.82 -29.17 21.03
C THR A 421 -36.87 -29.78 19.65
N LEU A 422 -35.81 -30.52 19.32
CA LEU A 422 -35.60 -31.18 18.04
C LEU A 422 -35.93 -32.66 18.20
N GLU A 423 -36.96 -33.14 17.51
CA GLU A 423 -37.43 -34.53 17.60
C GLU A 423 -36.58 -35.48 16.72
N ILE A 424 -35.30 -35.63 17.09
CA ILE A 424 -34.32 -36.45 16.35
C ILE A 424 -34.81 -37.88 16.11
N GLY A 425 -35.53 -38.47 17.07
CA GLY A 425 -36.05 -39.84 16.97
C GLY A 425 -37.05 -40.08 15.83
N LYS A 426 -37.62 -39.01 15.26
CA LYS A 426 -38.57 -39.07 14.14
C LYS A 426 -37.91 -38.84 12.77
N LEU A 427 -36.61 -38.56 12.74
CA LEU A 427 -35.83 -38.49 11.50
C LEU A 427 -35.68 -39.89 10.88
N PRO A 428 -35.38 -40.00 9.57
CA PRO A 428 -35.19 -41.27 8.88
C PRO A 428 -33.85 -41.95 9.26
N ILE A 429 -33.72 -42.31 10.54
CA ILE A 429 -32.59 -43.05 11.13
C ILE A 429 -33.09 -44.45 11.48
N GLU A 430 -32.33 -45.49 11.11
CA GLU A 430 -32.71 -46.86 11.44
C GLU A 430 -32.83 -47.08 12.97
N ALA A 431 -33.89 -47.77 13.38
CA ALA A 431 -34.27 -47.90 14.79
C ALA A 431 -33.21 -48.59 15.68
N GLU A 432 -32.24 -49.30 15.11
CA GLU A 432 -31.11 -49.87 15.85
C GLU A 432 -30.13 -48.81 16.37
N TYR A 433 -29.99 -47.69 15.66
CA TYR A 433 -29.09 -46.60 16.03
C TYR A 433 -29.69 -45.62 17.05
N LEU A 434 -30.98 -45.75 17.35
CA LEU A 434 -31.70 -44.92 18.33
C LEU A 434 -31.92 -45.63 19.68
N ARG A 435 -31.33 -46.83 19.87
CA ARG A 435 -31.52 -47.63 21.09
C ARG A 435 -30.67 -47.09 22.25
N PRO A 436 -31.11 -47.30 23.51
CA PRO A 436 -30.25 -47.10 24.67
C PRO A 436 -28.92 -47.84 24.53
N GLY A 437 -27.84 -47.21 24.97
CA GLY A 437 -26.50 -47.79 24.94
C GLY A 437 -25.65 -47.50 23.69
N VAL A 438 -26.23 -46.81 22.70
CA VAL A 438 -25.53 -46.40 21.48
C VAL A 438 -24.73 -45.13 21.74
N ALA A 439 -23.43 -45.15 21.44
CA ALA A 439 -22.57 -43.99 21.48
C ALA A 439 -22.79 -43.13 20.22
N ILE A 440 -23.00 -41.83 20.41
CA ILE A 440 -23.36 -40.92 19.33
C ILE A 440 -22.51 -39.66 19.34
N GLU A 441 -22.40 -39.08 18.15
CA GLU A 441 -21.83 -37.77 17.88
C GLU A 441 -22.83 -36.98 17.05
N ILE A 442 -23.17 -35.80 17.56
CA ILE A 442 -24.07 -34.83 16.94
C ILE A 442 -23.26 -33.60 16.59
N GLU A 443 -23.37 -33.20 15.34
CA GLU A 443 -22.99 -31.88 14.85
C GLU A 443 -24.28 -31.20 14.41
N LEU A 444 -24.61 -30.10 15.09
CA LEU A 444 -25.84 -29.35 14.89
C LEU A 444 -25.45 -27.94 14.44
N VAL A 445 -25.89 -27.54 13.25
CA VAL A 445 -25.69 -26.19 12.73
C VAL A 445 -27.04 -25.48 12.73
N ALA A 446 -27.13 -24.39 13.50
CA ALA A 446 -28.28 -23.51 13.49
C ALA A 446 -27.99 -22.33 12.56
N THR A 447 -28.80 -22.16 11.52
CA THR A 447 -28.81 -20.94 10.70
C THR A 447 -29.93 -20.04 11.20
N ARG A 448 -29.59 -18.82 11.60
CA ARG A 448 -30.55 -17.83 12.12
C ARG A 448 -30.52 -16.58 11.26
N SER A 449 -31.71 -16.13 10.85
CA SER A 449 -31.86 -15.00 9.94
C SER A 449 -32.85 -13.96 10.46
N PHE A 450 -32.56 -12.70 10.16
CA PHE A 450 -33.41 -11.55 10.48
C PHE A 450 -33.11 -10.39 9.54
N ALA A 451 -34.16 -9.77 8.99
CA ALA A 451 -34.08 -8.61 8.09
C ALA A 451 -33.07 -8.77 6.93
N GLY A 452 -33.04 -9.95 6.30
CA GLY A 452 -32.13 -10.27 5.20
C GLY A 452 -30.69 -10.60 5.60
N ASN A 453 -30.35 -10.51 6.89
CA ASN A 453 -29.07 -10.96 7.43
C ASN A 453 -29.18 -12.40 7.94
N SER A 454 -28.05 -13.12 8.01
CA SER A 454 -27.99 -14.49 8.53
C SER A 454 -26.65 -14.80 9.18
N ALA A 455 -26.67 -15.60 10.24
CA ALA A 455 -25.48 -16.15 10.88
C ALA A 455 -25.68 -17.65 11.17
N GLN A 456 -24.57 -18.37 11.27
CA GLN A 456 -24.55 -19.78 11.60
C GLN A 456 -23.85 -20.01 12.93
N GLN A 457 -24.37 -20.95 13.71
CA GLN A 457 -23.72 -21.44 14.91
C GLN A 457 -23.68 -22.96 14.91
N GLU A 458 -22.47 -23.51 15.00
CA GLU A 458 -22.23 -24.94 15.13
C GLU A 458 -22.16 -25.34 16.62
N MET A 459 -22.79 -26.46 16.94
CA MET A 459 -22.78 -27.08 18.26
C MET A 459 -22.48 -28.56 18.12
N ASN A 460 -21.47 -29.02 18.86
CA ASN A 460 -21.05 -30.41 18.86
C ASN A 460 -21.39 -31.09 20.19
N TRP A 461 -21.86 -32.33 20.11
CA TRP A 461 -22.13 -33.16 21.28
C TRP A 461 -21.72 -34.60 21.05
N ARG A 462 -21.16 -35.21 22.11
CA ARG A 462 -20.89 -36.64 22.17
C ARG A 462 -21.45 -37.21 23.46
N GLY A 463 -22.04 -38.39 23.37
CA GLY A 463 -22.57 -39.10 24.52
C GLY A 463 -23.18 -40.43 24.15
N GLU A 464 -23.95 -40.99 25.08
CA GLU A 464 -24.63 -42.28 24.92
C GLU A 464 -26.13 -42.07 25.13
N ILE A 465 -26.95 -42.72 24.31
CA ILE A 465 -28.42 -42.71 24.48
C ILE A 465 -28.76 -43.47 25.77
N ARG A 466 -29.55 -42.85 26.63
CA ARG A 466 -29.95 -43.42 27.93
C ARG A 466 -31.23 -44.25 27.87
#